data_AF-A4J800-F1
#
_entry.id   AF-A4J800-F1
#
_cell.length_a   1.000
_cell.length_b   1.000
_cell.length_c   1.000
_cell.angle_alpha   90.00
_cell.angle_beta   90.00
_cell.angle_gamma   90.00
#
_symmetry.space_group_name_H-M   'P 1'
#
loop_
_entity.id
_entity.type
_entity.pdbx_description
1 polymer ?
#
loop_
_entity_poly.entity_id
_entity_poly.type
_entity_poly.pdbx_seq_one_letter_code
_entity_poly.pdbx_strand_id
1 'polypeptide(L)'
;MSNDNTQLPTLEQYILVALMDICRGLKVNLPVDLDKETQNTVLKDVLSSAISYAENQESMQVISEELFRCSREGCTLQDQMELIQKQSPDVINAKMVAAAYLLKLINKEQNLV
;
A
#
# COMPACT_ATOMS: atom_id res chain seq x y z
N MET A 1 28.72 -19.01 11.52
CA MET A 1 28.87 -17.68 10.87
C MET A 1 27.46 -17.13 10.74
N SER A 2 27.09 -16.24 11.66
CA SER A 2 25.77 -15.63 11.70
C SER A 2 25.73 -14.55 10.63
N ASN A 3 25.08 -14.82 9.50
CA ASN A 3 24.76 -13.78 8.52
C ASN A 3 23.59 -12.97 9.10
N ASP A 4 23.87 -12.08 10.04
CA ASP A 4 22.94 -11.02 10.41
C ASP A 4 22.93 -10.00 9.24
N ASN A 5 22.22 -10.37 8.17
CA ASN A 5 21.77 -9.43 7.15
C ASN A 5 20.64 -8.59 7.76
N THR A 6 20.95 -7.71 8.71
CA THR A 6 20.05 -6.61 9.10
C THR A 6 20.10 -5.54 8.01
N GLN A 7 19.56 -5.88 6.84
CA GLN A 7 19.33 -4.93 5.77
C GLN A 7 18.14 -4.06 6.19
N LEU A 8 18.37 -2.76 6.32
CA LEU A 8 17.31 -1.81 6.66
C LEU A 8 16.24 -1.86 5.56
N PRO A 9 14.94 -1.87 5.92
CA PRO A 9 13.87 -1.90 4.92
C PRO A 9 13.94 -0.66 4.03
N THR A 10 13.69 -0.86 2.74
CA THR A 10 13.56 0.24 1.79
C THR A 10 12.33 1.09 2.12
N LEU A 11 12.31 2.31 1.57
CA LEU A 11 11.17 3.20 1.73
C LEU A 11 9.88 2.59 1.18
N GLU A 12 9.96 1.85 0.06
CA GLU A 12 8.82 1.14 -0.53
C GLU A 12 8.29 0.06 0.40
N GLN A 13 9.18 -0.78 0.97
CA GLN A 13 8.80 -1.79 1.96
C GLN A 13 8.13 -1.15 3.18
N TYR A 14 8.68 -0.03 3.66
CA TYR A 14 8.08 0.73 4.75
C TYR A 14 6.67 1.23 4.40
N ILE A 15 6.48 1.82 3.22
CA ILE A 15 5.18 2.33 2.77
C ILE A 15 4.15 1.19 2.66
N LEU A 16 4.54 0.05 2.12
CA LEU A 16 3.66 -1.12 2.00
C LEU A 16 3.23 -1.66 3.36
N VAL A 17 4.16 -1.79 4.30
CA VAL A 17 3.85 -2.24 5.66
C VAL A 17 2.96 -1.22 6.38
N ALA A 18 3.27 0.07 6.28
CA ALA A 18 2.45 1.13 6.85
C ALA A 18 1.02 1.12 6.30
N LEU A 19 0.85 0.92 4.98
CA LEU A 19 -0.47 0.80 4.37
C LEU A 19 -1.24 -0.42 4.90
N MET A 20 -0.57 -1.56 5.07
CA MET A 20 -1.20 -2.76 5.65
C MET A 20 -1.68 -2.50 7.08
N ASP A 21 -0.91 -1.77 7.88
CA ASP A 21 -1.30 -1.39 9.24
C ASP A 21 -2.47 -0.40 9.25
N ILE A 22 -2.50 0.56 8.32
CA ILE A 22 -3.66 1.45 8.09
C ILE A 22 -4.90 0.62 7.75
N CYS A 23 -4.78 -0.35 6.83
CA CYS A 23 -5.88 -1.24 6.45
C CYS A 23 -6.42 -2.08 7.62
N ARG A 24 -5.56 -2.39 8.61
CA ARG A 24 -5.96 -3.08 9.85
C ARG A 24 -6.59 -2.16 10.89
N GLY A 25 -6.66 -0.85 10.63
CA GLY A 25 -7.12 0.15 11.58
C GLY A 25 -6.12 0.44 12.71
N LEU A 26 -4.83 0.11 12.52
CA LEU A 26 -3.80 0.40 13.50
C LEU A 26 -3.37 1.86 13.40
N LYS A 27 -2.94 2.42 14.55
CA LYS A 27 -2.36 3.76 14.58
C LYS A 27 -0.95 3.72 14.01
N VAL A 28 -0.77 4.33 12.84
CA VAL A 28 0.53 4.48 12.18
C VAL A 28 1.08 5.87 12.41
N ASN A 29 2.34 5.98 12.85
CA ASN A 29 3.05 7.25 12.95
C ASN A 29 3.95 7.40 11.73
N LEU A 30 3.57 8.27 10.81
CA LEU A 30 4.33 8.55 9.60
C LEU A 30 5.43 9.59 9.88
N PRO A 31 6.65 9.43 9.32
CA PRO A 31 7.66 10.49 9.30
C PRO A 31 7.11 11.74 8.61
N VAL A 32 7.46 12.93 9.12
CA VAL A 32 7.01 14.22 8.58
C VAL A 32 7.51 14.44 7.15
N ASP A 33 8.69 13.90 6.82
CA ASP A 33 9.38 14.11 5.54
C ASP A 33 9.35 12.88 4.65
N LEU A 34 8.30 12.06 4.76
CA LEU A 34 8.15 10.88 3.92
C LEU A 34 8.00 11.31 2.45
N ASP A 35 8.89 10.84 1.58
CA ASP A 35 8.91 11.27 0.19
C ASP A 35 7.57 11.03 -0.52
N LYS A 36 7.01 12.10 -1.08
CA LYS A 36 5.66 12.08 -1.68
C LYS A 36 5.63 11.37 -3.01
N GLU A 37 6.72 11.43 -3.78
CA GLU A 37 6.80 10.80 -5.09
C GLU A 37 6.85 9.27 -4.96
N THR A 38 7.63 8.77 -4.00
CA THR A 38 7.69 7.34 -3.67
C THR A 38 6.35 6.84 -3.14
N GLN A 39 5.70 7.59 -2.24
CA GLN A 39 4.35 7.26 -1.78
C GLN A 39 3.36 7.15 -2.94
N ASN A 40 3.32 8.16 -3.81
CA ASN A 40 2.42 8.18 -4.95
C ASN A 40 2.64 6.99 -5.89
N THR A 41 3.91 6.65 -6.15
CA THR A 41 4.29 5.52 -7.00
C THR A 41 3.82 4.20 -6.40
N VAL A 42 4.21 3.94 -5.15
CA VAL A 42 3.85 2.69 -4.46
C VAL A 42 2.34 2.54 -4.32
N LEU A 43 1.63 3.61 -3.96
CA LEU A 43 0.17 3.56 -3.80
C LEU A 43 -0.55 3.34 -5.12
N LYS A 44 -0.07 3.89 -6.25
CA LYS A 44 -0.62 3.56 -7.56
C LYS A 44 -0.45 2.08 -7.90
N ASP A 45 0.71 1.51 -7.62
CA ASP A 45 0.98 0.09 -7.89
C ASP A 45 0.07 -0.80 -7.03
N VAL A 46 -0.11 -0.43 -5.76
CA VAL A 46 -1.08 -1.10 -4.87
C VAL A 46 -2.49 -1.00 -5.43
N LEU A 47 -2.97 0.20 -5.78
CA LEU A 47 -4.33 0.41 -6.25
C LEU A 47 -4.59 -0.32 -7.58
N SER A 48 -3.63 -0.27 -8.51
CA SER A 48 -3.68 -1.01 -9.77
C SER A 48 -3.81 -2.52 -9.53
N SER A 49 -2.99 -3.06 -8.63
CA SER A 49 -3.01 -4.48 -8.24
C SER A 49 -4.31 -4.86 -7.49
N ALA A 50 -4.81 -3.99 -6.61
CA ALA A 50 -6.00 -4.20 -5.80
C ALA A 50 -7.27 -4.40 -6.62
N ILE A 51 -7.38 -3.80 -7.80
CA ILE A 51 -8.54 -4.02 -8.71
C ILE A 51 -8.73 -5.52 -9.01
N SER A 52 -7.63 -6.28 -9.14
CA SER A 52 -7.68 -7.72 -9.43
C SER A 52 -8.06 -8.58 -8.22
N TYR A 53 -8.04 -8.01 -7.00
CA TYR A 53 -8.36 -8.70 -5.76
C TYR A 53 -9.74 -8.34 -5.18
N ALA A 54 -10.42 -7.34 -5.75
CA ALA A 54 -11.77 -6.99 -5.33
C ALA A 54 -12.78 -8.05 -5.81
N GLU A 55 -13.69 -8.47 -4.92
CA GLU A 55 -14.65 -9.54 -5.24
C GLU A 55 -15.87 -9.04 -6.01
N ASN A 56 -16.26 -7.77 -5.80
CA ASN A 56 -17.42 -7.19 -6.46
C ASN A 56 -17.08 -5.96 -7.34
N GLN A 57 -17.94 -5.74 -8.33
CA GLN A 57 -17.77 -4.67 -9.32
C GLN A 57 -17.80 -3.27 -8.68
N GLU A 58 -18.57 -3.06 -7.62
CA GLU A 58 -18.62 -1.79 -6.89
C GLU A 58 -17.25 -1.46 -6.29
N SER A 59 -16.61 -2.44 -5.65
CA SER A 59 -15.27 -2.25 -5.04
C SER A 59 -14.20 -2.05 -6.11
N MET A 60 -14.28 -2.76 -7.24
CA MET A 60 -13.40 -2.49 -8.40
C MET A 60 -13.54 -1.05 -8.89
N GLN A 61 -14.77 -0.54 -8.98
CA GLN A 61 -15.03 0.83 -9.40
C GLN A 61 -14.47 1.83 -8.39
N VAL A 62 -14.71 1.64 -7.09
CA VAL A 62 -14.18 2.51 -6.02
C VAL A 62 -12.66 2.57 -6.08
N ILE A 63 -11.98 1.43 -6.22
CA ILE A 63 -10.52 1.37 -6.32
C ILE A 63 -10.02 2.05 -7.61
N SER A 64 -10.72 1.85 -8.73
CA SER A 64 -10.37 2.47 -10.02
C SER A 64 -10.49 4.00 -9.97
N GLU A 65 -11.55 4.51 -9.35
CA GLU A 65 -11.73 5.95 -9.15
C GLU A 65 -10.65 6.53 -8.23
N GLU A 66 -10.26 5.80 -7.20
CA GLU A 66 -9.16 6.17 -6.33
C GLU A 66 -7.81 6.18 -7.06
N LEU A 67 -7.52 5.16 -7.87
CA LEU A 67 -6.32 5.09 -8.72
C LEU A 67 -6.28 6.27 -9.70
N PHE A 68 -7.41 6.62 -10.29
CA PHE A 68 -7.52 7.75 -11.20
C PHE A 68 -7.20 9.07 -10.49
N ARG A 69 -7.78 9.31 -9.30
CA ARG A 69 -7.46 10.49 -8.50
C ARG A 69 -5.99 10.52 -8.10
N CYS A 70 -5.46 9.42 -7.57
CA CYS A 70 -4.06 9.32 -7.18
C CYS A 70 -3.13 9.62 -8.36
N SER A 71 -3.45 9.12 -9.55
CA SER A 71 -2.64 9.38 -10.76
C SER A 71 -2.64 10.84 -11.23
N ARG A 72 -3.66 11.63 -10.86
CA ARG A 72 -3.79 13.04 -11.27
C ARG A 72 -3.34 14.03 -10.22
N GLU A 73 -3.68 13.76 -8.96
CA GLU A 73 -3.53 14.69 -7.84
C GLU A 73 -2.40 14.28 -6.91
N GLY A 74 -1.87 13.07 -7.07
CA GLY A 74 -1.01 12.40 -6.11
C GLY A 74 -1.82 11.71 -5.02
N CYS A 75 -1.20 10.76 -4.33
CA CYS A 75 -1.73 10.24 -3.08
C CYS A 75 -0.63 9.90 -2.08
N THR A 76 -1.00 9.97 -0.80
CA THR A 76 -0.11 9.74 0.35
C THR A 76 -0.73 8.74 1.32
N LEU A 77 0.08 8.19 2.23
CA LEU A 77 -0.41 7.33 3.30
C LEU A 77 -1.38 8.09 4.24
N GLN A 78 -1.19 9.41 4.39
CA GLN A 78 -2.10 10.25 5.16
C GLN A 78 -3.50 10.26 4.55
N ASP A 79 -3.61 10.38 3.23
CA ASP A 79 -4.90 10.32 2.53
C ASP A 79 -5.56 8.94 2.73
N GLN A 80 -4.77 7.87 2.73
CA GLN A 80 -5.25 6.51 2.97
C GLN A 80 -5.81 6.33 4.39
N MET A 81 -5.19 6.96 5.40
CA MET A 81 -5.71 6.93 6.78
C MET A 81 -7.13 7.49 6.89
N GLU A 82 -7.45 8.51 6.10
CA GLU A 82 -8.79 9.13 6.07
C GLU A 82 -9.78 8.35 5.21
N LEU A 83 -9.33 7.83 4.07
CA LEU A 83 -10.18 7.09 3.13
C LEU A 83 -10.60 5.73 3.67
N ILE A 84 -9.70 5.00 4.33
CA ILE A 84 -9.95 3.62 4.79
C ILE A 84 -11.17 3.52 5.71
N GLN A 85 -11.45 4.57 6.49
CA GLN A 85 -12.60 4.64 7.40
C GLN A 85 -13.96 4.66 6.70
N LYS A 86 -13.97 5.00 5.40
CA LYS A 86 -15.17 5.11 4.57
C LYS A 86 -15.32 3.97 3.57
N GLN A 87 -14.35 3.04 3.54
CA GLN A 87 -14.29 1.98 2.55
C GLN A 87 -14.94 0.70 3.05
N SER A 88 -15.51 -0.06 2.11
CA SER A 88 -16.08 -1.37 2.42
C SER A 88 -14.97 -2.35 2.81
N PRO A 89 -15.29 -3.41 3.58
CA PRO A 89 -14.31 -4.45 3.90
C PRO A 89 -13.66 -5.10 2.67
N ASP A 90 -14.39 -5.21 1.55
CA ASP A 90 -13.85 -5.77 0.30
C ASP A 90 -12.75 -4.87 -0.29
N VAL A 91 -12.97 -3.55 -0.36
CA VAL A 91 -11.95 -2.59 -0.82
C VAL A 91 -10.71 -2.63 0.09
N ILE A 92 -10.92 -2.67 1.40
CA ILE A 92 -9.83 -2.71 2.40
C ILE A 92 -9.01 -4.00 2.23
N ASN A 93 -9.69 -5.14 2.10
CA ASN A 93 -9.03 -6.44 1.92
C ASN A 93 -8.26 -6.49 0.59
N ALA A 94 -8.85 -6.01 -0.50
CA ALA A 94 -8.19 -5.96 -1.80
C ALA A 94 -6.89 -5.15 -1.77
N LYS A 95 -6.91 -3.97 -1.12
CA LYS A 95 -5.71 -3.14 -0.88
C LYS A 95 -4.67 -3.86 -0.02
N MET A 96 -5.10 -4.53 1.05
CA MET A 96 -4.20 -5.26 1.94
C MET A 96 -3.51 -6.42 1.23
N VAL A 97 -4.25 -7.21 0.46
CA VAL A 97 -3.72 -8.33 -0.32
C VAL A 97 -2.75 -7.83 -1.40
N ALA A 98 -3.10 -6.76 -2.11
CA ALA A 98 -2.23 -6.13 -3.09
C ALA A 98 -0.92 -5.64 -2.47
N ALA A 99 -0.98 -4.95 -1.33
CA ALA A 99 0.21 -4.46 -0.63
C ALA A 99 1.12 -5.62 -0.16
N ALA A 100 0.53 -6.67 0.41
CA ALA A 100 1.27 -7.86 0.82
C ALA A 100 1.92 -8.59 -0.37
N TYR A 101 1.22 -8.64 -1.50
CA TYR A 101 1.74 -9.23 -2.73
C TYR A 101 2.94 -8.46 -3.27
N LEU A 102 2.85 -7.13 -3.36
CA LEU A 102 3.97 -6.29 -3.81
C LEU A 102 5.16 -6.38 -2.85
N LEU A 103 4.91 -6.38 -1.54
CA LEU A 103 5.96 -6.55 -0.54
C LEU A 103 6.71 -7.88 -0.74
N LYS A 104 5.97 -8.96 -1.01
CA LYS A 104 6.56 -10.27 -1.31
C LYS A 104 7.43 -10.23 -2.58
N LEU A 105 7.02 -9.51 -3.63
CA LEU A 105 7.82 -9.38 -4.84
C LEU A 105 9.13 -8.62 -4.59
N ILE A 106 9.07 -7.48 -3.90
CA ILE A 106 10.25 -6.68 -3.56
C ILE A 106 11.22 -7.49 -2.69
N ASN A 107 10.71 -8.19 -1.67
CA ASN A 107 11.55 -9.04 -0.81
C ASN A 107 12.24 -10.16 -1.60
N LYS A 108 11.54 -10.75 -2.57
CA LYS A 108 12.08 -11.79 -3.44
C LYS A 108 13.20 -11.23 -4.34
N GLU A 109 13.01 -10.05 -4.91
CA GLU A 109 14.04 -9.37 -5.72
C GLU A 109 15.29 -9.03 -4.89
N GLN A 110 15.12 -8.75 -3.60
CA GLN A 110 16.21 -8.49 -2.66
C GLN A 110 16.80 -9.76 -2.01
N ASN A 111 16.33 -10.96 -2.37
CA ASN A 111 16.72 -12.24 -1.77
C ASN A 111 16.51 -12.31 -0.25
N LEU A 112 15.49 -11.62 0.27
CA LEU A 112 15.16 -11.61 1.70
C LEU A 112 14.19 -12.72 2.10
N VAL A 113 13.46 -13.32 1.14
CA VAL A 113 12.55 -14.47 1.31
C VAL A 113 12.43 -15.27 0.01
#